data_AF-A0A3N5DN26-F1
#
_entry.id   AF-A0A3N5DN26-F1
#
_cell.length_a   1.000
_cell.length_b   1.000
_cell.length_c   1.000
_cell.angle_alpha   90.00
_cell.angle_beta   90.00
_cell.angle_gamma   90.00
#
_symmetry.space_group_name_H-M   'P 1'
#
loop_
_entity.id
_entity.type
_entity.pdbx_description
1 polymer ?
#
loop_
_entity_poly.entity_id
_entity_poly.type
_entity_poly.pdbx_seq_one_letter_code
_entity_poly.pdbx_strand_id
1 'polypeptide(L)' 'MASDLHDRLQRQFDRFKLFPEAGRQGDFFLVRGDAFIAFLDARKLIEDEVLPALHGLERD' A
#
# COMPACT_ATOMS: atom_id res chain seq x y z
N MET A 1 7.70 7.09 17.07
CA MET A 1 6.64 7.43 16.10
C MET A 1 6.94 6.93 14.70
N ALA A 2 8.15 7.11 14.16
CA ALA A 2 8.53 6.55 12.84
C ALA A 2 8.36 5.02 12.71
N SER A 3 8.51 4.26 13.79
CA SER A 3 8.35 2.79 13.73
C SER A 3 6.90 2.37 13.45
N ASP A 4 5.89 3.05 14.01
CA ASP A 4 4.49 2.62 13.86
C ASP A 4 3.98 2.81 12.42
N LEU A 5 4.27 3.97 11.81
CA LEU A 5 3.90 4.23 10.41
C LEU A 5 4.64 3.28 9.45
N HIS A 6 5.94 3.06 9.69
CA HIS A 6 6.74 2.12 8.91
C HIS A 6 6.18 0.69 9.02
N ASP A 7 5.86 0.21 10.23
CA ASP A 7 5.33 -1.13 10.46
C ASP A 7 3.93 -1.32 9.84
N ARG A 8 3.12 -0.26 9.81
CA ARG A 8 1.80 -0.27 9.16
C ARG A 8 1.92 -0.29 7.64
N LEU A 9 2.80 0.52 7.06
CA LEU A 9 3.10 0.50 5.62
C LEU A 9 3.67 -0.84 5.19
N GLN A 10 4.64 -1.37 5.92
CA GLN A 10 5.27 -2.66 5.64
C GLN A 10 4.24 -3.79 5.66
N ARG A 11 3.33 -3.80 6.65
CA ARG A 11 2.23 -4.78 6.71
C ARG A 11 1.28 -4.72 5.51
N GLN A 12 0.92 -3.52 5.04
CA GLN A 12 0.06 -3.42 3.86
C GLN A 12 0.83 -3.81 2.59
N PHE A 13 2.07 -3.35 2.46
CA PHE A 13 2.96 -3.72 1.36
C PHE A 13 3.13 -5.23 1.27
N ASP A 14 3.37 -5.94 2.38
CA ASP A 14 3.52 -7.39 2.37
C ASP A 14 2.26 -8.13 1.91
N ARG A 15 1.08 -7.53 2.10
CA ARG A 15 -0.20 -8.09 1.66
C ARG A 15 -0.50 -7.80 0.20
N PHE A 16 -0.23 -6.58 -0.27
CA PHE A 16 -0.49 -6.20 -1.66
C PHE A 16 0.71 -6.42 -2.59
N LYS A 17 1.94 -6.72 -2.14
CA LYS A 17 3.05 -7.08 -3.04
C LYS A 17 2.79 -8.39 -3.80
N LEU A 18 1.84 -9.18 -3.32
CA LEU A 18 1.24 -10.32 -4.00
C LEU A 18 0.25 -9.86 -5.11
N PHE A 19 0.16 -8.55 -5.38
CA PHE A 19 -0.52 -7.94 -6.50
C PHE A 19 0.49 -7.59 -7.59
N PRO A 20 0.26 -7.94 -8.85
CA PRO A 20 -0.69 -8.94 -9.34
C PRO A 20 0.01 -10.30 -9.47
N GLU A 21 0.19 -11.05 -8.38
CA GLU A 21 0.27 -12.51 -8.49
C GLU A 21 -1.16 -13.06 -8.60
N ALA A 22 -1.83 -12.68 -9.68
CA ALA A 22 -2.72 -13.63 -10.29
C ALA A 22 -2.21 -13.83 -11.70
N GLY A 23 -1.65 -15.01 -11.92
CA GLY A 23 -1.22 -15.44 -13.23
C GLY A 23 -2.29 -15.09 -14.25
N ARG A 24 -1.86 -14.46 -15.34
CA ARG A 24 -2.71 -14.15 -16.50
C ARG A 24 -3.55 -15.39 -16.82
N GLN A 25 -4.87 -15.30 -16.68
CA GLN A 25 -5.78 -16.38 -17.02
C GLN A 25 -6.50 -15.99 -18.31
N GLY A 26 -5.91 -16.37 -19.45
CA GLY A 26 -6.38 -15.89 -20.75
C GLY A 26 -6.15 -14.39 -20.91
N ASP A 27 -7.22 -13.63 -21.18
CA ASP A 27 -7.18 -12.18 -21.38
C ASP A 27 -7.47 -11.37 -20.10
N PHE A 28 -7.64 -12.06 -18.97
CA PHE A 28 -7.97 -11.44 -17.69
C PHE A 28 -6.82 -11.54 -16.70
N PHE A 29 -6.70 -10.50 -15.88
CA PHE A 29 -5.95 -10.54 -14.63
C PHE A 29 -6.94 -10.93 -13.54
N LEU A 30 -6.70 -12.09 -12.94
CA LEU A 30 -7.33 -12.37 -11.66
C LEU A 30 -6.75 -11.39 -10.63
N VAL A 31 -7.51 -11.07 -9.61
CA VAL A 31 -7.04 -10.23 -8.51
C VAL A 31 -7.48 -10.93 -7.25
N ARG A 32 -6.52 -11.22 -6.36
CA ARG A 32 -6.90 -11.67 -5.03
C ARG A 32 -7.55 -10.49 -4.30
N GLY A 33 -8.81 -10.66 -3.89
CA GLY A 33 -9.59 -9.58 -3.30
C GLY A 33 -8.93 -8.98 -2.05
N ASP A 34 -8.25 -9.80 -1.24
CA ASP A 34 -7.48 -9.36 -0.07
C ASP A 34 -6.28 -8.48 -0.45
N ALA A 35 -5.57 -8.80 -1.52
CA ALA A 35 -4.46 -8.00 -2.04
C ALA A 35 -4.95 -6.66 -2.62
N PHE A 36 -6.11 -6.64 -3.28
CA PHE A 36 -6.71 -5.39 -3.78
C PHE A 36 -7.17 -4.48 -2.64
N ILE A 37 -7.80 -5.03 -1.61
CA ILE A 37 -8.20 -4.26 -0.43
C ILE A 37 -6.96 -3.68 0.26
N ALA A 38 -5.89 -4.48 0.44
CA ALA A 38 -4.64 -4.00 1.02
C ALA A 38 -3.98 -2.88 0.18
N PHE A 39 -4.11 -2.91 -1.15
CA PHE A 39 -3.66 -1.82 -2.02
C PHE A 39 -4.45 -0.52 -1.76
N LEU A 40 -5.77 -0.60 -1.64
CA LEU A 40 -6.61 0.57 -1.32
C LEU A 40 -6.28 1.14 0.06
N ASP A 41 -6.09 0.26 1.06
CA ASP A 41 -5.70 0.65 2.41
C ASP A 41 -4.33 1.33 2.44
N ALA A 42 -3.35 0.81 1.67
CA ALA A 42 -2.02 1.41 1.55
C ALA A 42 -2.07 2.79 0.89
N ARG A 43 -2.87 2.94 -0.18
CA ARG A 43 -3.06 4.23 -0.85
C ARG A 43 -3.60 5.28 0.13
N LYS A 44 -4.64 4.93 0.90
CA LYS A 44 -5.21 5.83 1.90
C LYS A 44 -4.19 6.21 2.96
N LEU A 45 -3.40 5.25 3.45
CA LEU A 45 -2.35 5.50 4.44
C LEU A 45 -1.28 6.48 3.91
N ILE A 46 -0.94 6.39 2.62
CA ILE A 46 0.00 7.31 1.98
C ILE A 46 -0.58 8.72 1.90
N GLU A 47 -1.83 8.85 1.45
CA GLU A 47 -2.52 10.13 1.31
C GLU A 47 -2.72 10.83 2.66
N ASP A 48 -3.13 10.08 3.68
CA ASP A 48 -3.49 10.63 4.99
C ASP A 48 -2.29 10.91 5.90
N GLU A 49 -1.21 10.14 5.80
CA GLU A 49 -0.10 10.20 6.78
C GLU A 49 1.27 10.44 6.14
N VAL A 50 1.61 9.78 5.02
CA VAL A 50 2.95 9.87 4.42
C VAL A 50 3.17 11.20 3.70
N LEU A 51 2.25 11.60 2.81
CA LEU A 51 2.39 12.85 2.06
C LEU A 51 2.43 14.08 2.99
N PRO A 52 1.56 14.19 4.01
CA PRO A 52 1.65 15.29 4.98
C PRO A 52 2.97 15.31 5.75
N ALA A 53 3.49 14.14 6.15
CA ALA A 53 4.77 14.06 6.84
C ALA A 53 5.94 14.52 5.95
N LEU A 54 5.94 14.16 4.67
CA LEU A 54 6.95 14.59 3.70
C LEU A 54 6.88 16.11 3.42
N HIS A 55 5.68 16.65 3.20
CA HIS A 55 5.50 18.10 3.00
C HIS A 55 5.79 18.93 4.27
N GLY A 56 5.64 18.32 5.45
CA GLY A 56 6.09 18.91 6.71
C GLY A 56 7.61 19.04 6.79
N LEU A 57 8.34 18.01 6.33
CA LEU A 57 9.81 17.99 6.30
C LEU A 57 10.42 18.95 5.26
N GLU A 58 9.71 19.27 4.16
CA GLU A 58 10.16 20.25 3.16
C GLU A 58 10.09 21.71 3.65
N ARG A 59 9.39 21.96 4.77
CA ARG A 59 9.17 23.30 5.33
C ARG A 59 10.13 23.66 6.48
N ASP A 60 10.92 22.70 6.95
CA ASP A 60 11.97 22.86 7.98
C ASP A 60 13.36 22.93 7.32
#